data_AF-A0A2D1U3M6-F1
#
_entry.id   AF-A0A2D1U3M6-F1
#
_cell.length_a   1.000
_cell.length_b   1.000
_cell.length_c   1.000
_cell.angle_alpha   90.00
_cell.angle_beta   90.00
_cell.angle_gamma   90.00
#
_symmetry.space_group_name_H-M   'P 1'
#
loop_
_entity.id
_entity.type
_entity.pdbx_description
1 polymer ?
#
loop_
_entity_poly.entity_id
_entity_poly.type
_entity_poly.pdbx_seq_one_letter_code
_entity_poly.pdbx_strand_id
1 'polypeptide(L)' 'MPETLNIKNNGSVAYIRISELSQHEQELFRKWLLADGQTRPVIEEETDPLDCAYPWDYELWKSNPNATHLL' A
#
# COMPACT_ATOMS: atom_id res chain seq x y z
N MET A 1 14.86 14.70 2.56
CA MET A 1 13.50 15.18 2.87
C MET A 1 12.68 13.95 3.23
N PRO A 2 11.84 13.94 4.27
CA PRO A 2 10.94 12.81 4.48
C PRO A 2 10.03 12.73 3.26
N GLU A 3 10.02 11.58 2.57
CA GLU A 3 9.03 11.32 1.53
C GLU A 3 7.67 11.31 2.21
N THR A 4 6.89 12.38 2.03
CA THR A 4 5.54 12.47 2.55
C THR A 4 4.69 11.48 1.77
N LEU A 5 4.18 10.45 2.45
CA LEU A 5 3.29 9.47 1.84
C LEU A 5 2.03 10.17 1.30
N ASN A 6 1.73 10.01 0.01
CA ASN A 6 0.57 10.65 -0.62
C ASN A 6 -0.71 9.86 -0.32
N ILE A 7 -1.30 10.12 0.85
CA ILE A 7 -2.54 9.47 1.28
C ILE A 7 -3.73 10.13 0.57
N LYS A 8 -4.50 9.31 -0.14
CA LYS A 8 -5.75 9.67 -0.83
C LYS A 8 -6.94 9.10 -0.07
N ASN A 9 -8.12 9.67 -0.31
CA ASN A 9 -9.36 9.21 0.28
C ASN A 9 -10.42 9.02 -0.80
N ASN A 10 -11.10 7.88 -0.79
CA ASN A 10 -12.36 7.66 -1.50
C ASN A 10 -13.43 7.31 -0.45
N GLY A 11 -14.37 8.22 -0.23
CA GLY A 11 -15.39 8.08 0.82
C GLY A 11 -14.74 7.93 2.20
N SER A 12 -14.97 6.78 2.84
CA SER A 12 -14.39 6.42 4.15
C SER A 12 -13.09 5.62 4.05
N VAL A 13 -12.59 5.35 2.83
CA VAL A 13 -11.42 4.51 2.60
C VAL A 13 -10.21 5.40 2.31
N ALA A 14 -9.24 5.38 3.22
CA ALA A 14 -7.92 5.97 2.98
C ALA A 14 -7.03 4.95 2.27
N TYR A 15 -6.29 5.40 1.26
CA TYR A 15 -5.42 4.54 0.45
C TYR A 15 -4.20 5.31 -0.08
N ILE A 16 -3.18 4.57 -0.47
CA ILE A 16 -2.05 5.07 -1.25
C ILE A 16 -2.02 4.37 -2.59
N ARG A 17 -1.48 5.04 -3.61
CA ARG A 17 -1.15 4.40 -4.89
C ARG A 17 0.28 3.90 -4.83
N ILE A 18 0.46 2.62 -5.10
CA ILE A 18 1.78 1.99 -5.11
C ILE A 18 2.62 2.61 -6.22
N SER A 19 2.05 2.93 -7.39
CA SER A 19 2.73 3.63 -8.49
C SER A 19 3.30 5.01 -8.12
N GLU A 20 2.82 5.64 -7.04
CA GLU A 20 3.33 6.92 -6.55
C GLU A 20 4.51 6.75 -5.55
N LEU A 21 4.83 5.52 -5.14
CA LEU A 21 6.01 5.22 -4.34
C LEU A 21 7.29 5.24 -5.20
N SER A 22 8.45 5.29 -4.56
CA SER A 22 9.71 5.18 -5.28
C SER A 22 9.82 3.83 -5.99
N GLN A 23 10.45 3.80 -7.18
CA GLN A 23 10.50 2.60 -8.03
C GLN A 23 11.06 1.36 -7.30
N HIS A 24 12.00 1.56 -6.38
CA HIS A 24 12.56 0.49 -5.56
C HIS A 24 11.54 -0.11 -4.59
N GLU A 25 10.69 0.74 -4.00
CA GLU A 25 9.68 0.31 -3.03
C GLU A 25 8.48 -0.35 -3.70
N GLN A 26 8.13 0.06 -4.93
CA GLN A 26 6.98 -0.50 -5.66
C GLN A 26 7.05 -2.02 -5.75
N GLU A 27 8.17 -2.57 -6.23
CA GLU A 27 8.32 -4.02 -6.43
C GLU A 27 8.33 -4.78 -5.10
N LEU A 28 9.10 -4.28 -4.13
CA LEU A 28 9.24 -4.91 -2.82
C LEU A 28 7.92 -4.91 -2.04
N PHE A 29 7.21 -3.79 -2.06
CA PHE A 29 5.95 -3.64 -1.34
C PHE A 29 4.82 -4.45 -2.00
N ARG A 30 4.75 -4.48 -3.34
CA ARG A 30 3.81 -5.38 -4.06
C ARG A 30 4.06 -6.84 -3.68
N LYS A 31 5.32 -7.26 -3.65
CA LYS A 31 5.68 -8.63 -3.26
C LYS A 31 5.27 -8.94 -1.83
N TRP A 32 5.47 -8.01 -0.90
CA TRP A 32 5.05 -8.15 0.50
C TRP A 32 3.52 -8.24 0.63
N LEU A 33 2.77 -7.36 -0.03
CA LEU A 33 1.30 -7.39 -0.03
C LEU A 33 0.75 -8.72 -0.56
N LEU A 34 1.36 -9.28 -1.62
CA LEU A 34 0.95 -10.53 -2.23
C LEU A 34 1.36 -11.78 -1.44
N ALA A 35 2.54 -11.76 -0.81
CA ALA A 35 3.07 -12.90 -0.07
C ALA A 35 2.23 -13.22 1.18
N ASP A 36 1.70 -12.18 1.81
CA ASP A 36 1.08 -12.26 3.14
C ASP A 36 -0.46 -12.18 3.11
N GLY A 37 -1.07 -12.13 1.91
CA GLY A 37 -2.53 -12.13 1.77
C GLY A 37 -3.20 -10.86 2.31
N GLN A 38 -2.48 -9.74 2.33
CA GLN A 38 -2.99 -8.47 2.84
C GLN A 38 -4.23 -8.03 2.06
N THR A 39 -5.26 -7.59 2.80
CA THR A 39 -6.45 -7.01 2.17
C THR A 39 -6.09 -5.68 1.53
N ARG A 40 -6.60 -5.44 0.33
CA ARG A 40 -6.31 -4.21 -0.42
C ARG A 40 -7.60 -3.44 -0.64
N PRO A 41 -7.57 -2.10 -0.57
CA PRO A 41 -8.75 -1.31 -0.83
C PRO A 41 -9.12 -1.44 -2.31
N VAL A 42 -10.35 -1.84 -2.59
CA VAL A 42 -10.91 -1.79 -3.95
C VAL A 42 -11.48 -0.40 -4.15
N ILE A 43 -10.77 0.42 -4.94
CA ILE A 43 -11.19 1.78 -5.28
C ILE A 43 -11.75 1.74 -6.71
N GLU A 44 -13.07 1.83 -6.87
CA GLU A 44 -13.75 1.69 -8.17
C GLU A 44 -13.34 2.76 -9.19
N GLU A 45 -12.95 3.93 -8.70
CA GLU A 45 -12.52 5.08 -9.50
C GLU A 45 -11.09 4.96 -10.03
N GLU A 46 -10.31 3.98 -9.53
CA GLU A 46 -8.93 3.77 -9.94
C GLU A 46 -8.86 2.80 -11.12
N THR A 47 -8.12 3.20 -12.16
CA THR A 47 -7.94 2.41 -13.39
C THR A 47 -7.27 1.06 -13.11
N ASP A 48 -6.45 0.99 -12.05
CA ASP A 48 -5.87 -0.24 -11.54
C ASP A 48 -6.19 -0.40 -10.04
N PRO A 49 -7.28 -1.11 -9.70
CA PRO A 49 -7.63 -1.42 -8.31
C PRO A 49 -6.52 -2.23 -7.63
N LEU A 50 -5.67 -2.92 -8.42
CA LEU A 50 -4.53 -3.67 -7.94
C LEU A 50 -3.27 -2.81 -7.69
N ASP A 51 -3.37 -1.48 -7.82
CA ASP A 51 -2.29 -0.57 -7.47
C ASP A 51 -2.53 0.21 -6.16
N CYS A 52 -3.62 -0.06 -5.44
CA CYS A 52 -3.93 0.62 -4.18
C CYS A 52 -3.55 -0.22 -2.94
N ALA A 53 -3.08 0.44 -1.88
CA ALA A 53 -2.81 -0.19 -0.59
C ALA A 53 -3.31 0.70 0.55
N TYR A 54 -3.56 0.11 1.73
CA TYR A 54 -3.86 0.92 2.90
C TYR A 54 -2.60 1.62 3.42
N PRO A 55 -2.70 2.86 3.94
CA PRO A 55 -1.55 3.58 4.46
C PRO A 55 -0.83 2.83 5.59
N TRP A 56 -1.61 2.20 6.49
CA TRP A 56 -1.06 1.44 7.62
C TRP A 56 -0.25 0.21 7.18
N ASP A 57 -0.60 -0.42 6.06
CA ASP A 57 0.15 -1.58 5.54
C ASP A 57 1.52 -1.16 5.02
N TYR A 58 1.58 0.02 4.39
CA TYR A 58 2.85 0.60 3.97
C TYR A 58 3.71 1.01 5.18
N GLU A 59 3.13 1.61 6.22
CA GLU A 59 3.85 1.93 7.46
C GLU A 59 4.36 0.66 8.18
N LEU A 60 3.54 -0.39 8.22
CA LEU A 60 3.93 -1.69 8.78
C LEU A 60 5.09 -2.29 7.99
N TRP A 61 5.00 -2.30 6.65
CA TRP A 61 6.07 -2.80 5.79
C TRP A 61 7.36 -1.99 5.96
N LYS A 62 7.28 -0.65 6.07
CA LYS A 62 8.46 0.21 6.28
C LYS A 62 9.11 -0.01 7.64
N SER A 63 8.32 -0.26 8.68
CA SER A 63 8.82 -0.49 10.04
C SER A 63 9.34 -1.91 10.24
N ASN A 64 8.72 -2.90 9.60
CA ASN A 64 9.13 -4.29 9.65
C ASN A 64 8.71 -5.02 8.34
N PRO A 65 9.59 -5.09 7.33
CA PRO A 65 9.25 -5.71 6.04
C PRO A 65 9.13 -7.24 6.11
N ASN A 66 9.40 -7.84 7.27
CA ASN A 66 9.16 -9.26 7.55
C ASN A 66 7.96 -9.47 8.49
N ALA A 67 7.29 -8.41 8.95
CA ALA A 67 6.06 -8.53 9.71
C ALA A 67 4.92 -8.91 8.77
N THR A 68 4.07 -9.81 9.23
CA THR A 68 2.83 -10.20 8.56
C THR A 68 1.68 -9.76 9.46
N HIS A 69 0.59 -9.21 8.92
CA HIS A 69 -0.65 -9.12 9.70
C HIS A 69 -1.17 -10.56 9.84
N LEU A 70 -0.86 -11.19 10.97
CA LEU A 70 -1.59 -12.37 11.42
C LEU A 70 -2.98 -11.90 11.83
N LEU A 71 -3.92 -11.88 10.89
CA LEU A 71 -5.36 -11.87 11.17
C LEU A 71 -5.82 -13.28 11.58
#